data_AF-A0A7C0U1S8-F1
#
_entry.id   AF-A0A7C0U1S8-F1
#
_cell.length_a   1.000
_cell.length_b   1.000
_cell.length_c   1.000
_cell.angle_alpha   90.00
_cell.angle_beta   90.00
_cell.angle_gamma   90.00
#
_symmetry.space_group_name_H-M   'P 1'
#
loop_
_entity.id
_entity.type
_entity.pdbx_description
1 polymer ?
#
loop_
_entity_poly.entity_id
_entity_poly.type
_entity_poly.pdbx_seq_one_letter_code
_entity_poly.pdbx_strand_id
1 'polypeptide(L)'
;MERIRIDHTKCTGCHYCELACSLNHLSTAFNPKKARIRVLKEGKRFFPVISGPHTEAACNIKVDLVIGEKVYDFCDLCRAACPYKGVFKDPVTEIPLQCDFCGIDAPGPACVKWCPSGALTLVEVPSYY
;
A
#
# COMPACT_ATOMS: atom_id res chain seq x y z
N MET A 1 15.68 -6.10 11.95
CA MET A 1 15.08 -6.05 10.58
C MET A 1 14.37 -4.72 10.41
N GLU A 2 14.34 -4.16 9.21
CA GLU A 2 13.58 -2.93 8.93
C GLU A 2 12.10 -3.21 8.66
N ARG A 3 11.22 -2.28 9.06
CA ARG A 3 9.78 -2.32 8.79
C ARG A 3 9.26 -0.93 8.42
N ILE A 4 8.29 -0.88 7.50
CA ILE A 4 7.51 0.34 7.28
C ILE A 4 6.39 0.38 8.32
N ARG A 5 6.42 1.37 9.19
CA ARG A 5 5.33 1.71 10.11
C ARG A 5 4.37 2.67 9.43
N ILE A 6 3.08 2.34 9.49
CA ILE A 6 2.00 3.15 8.93
C ILE A 6 1.15 3.68 10.08
N ASP A 7 1.22 5.00 10.31
CA ASP A 7 0.33 5.72 11.23
C ASP A 7 -0.77 6.42 10.42
N HIS A 8 -1.88 5.72 10.23
CA HIS A 8 -3.03 6.21 9.48
C HIS A 8 -3.64 7.50 10.06
N THR A 9 -3.42 7.80 11.36
CA THR A 9 -3.96 9.02 12.00
C THR A 9 -3.26 10.28 11.52
N LYS A 10 -2.02 10.16 11.03
CA LYS A 10 -1.23 11.25 10.43
C LYS A 10 -1.43 11.35 8.92
N CYS A 11 -2.14 10.42 8.29
CA CYS A 11 -2.31 10.42 6.85
C CYS A 11 -3.30 11.52 6.44
N THR A 12 -2.88 12.40 5.54
CA THR A 12 -3.71 13.50 5.03
C THR A 12 -4.43 13.18 3.72
N GLY A 13 -4.17 12.01 3.13
CA GLY A 13 -4.72 11.64 1.83
C GLY A 13 -4.10 12.39 0.64
N CYS A 14 -2.87 12.87 0.75
CA CYS A 14 -2.20 13.61 -0.34
C CYS A 14 -1.78 12.74 -1.55
N HIS A 15 -1.80 11.40 -1.42
CA HIS A 15 -1.38 10.44 -2.46
C HIS A 15 0.07 10.57 -2.98
N TYR A 16 0.94 11.34 -2.32
CA TYR A 16 2.35 11.47 -2.72
C TYR A 16 3.10 10.13 -2.70
N CYS A 17 2.74 9.24 -1.78
CA CYS A 17 3.31 7.91 -1.73
C CYS A 17 2.97 7.06 -2.98
N GLU A 18 1.79 7.22 -3.56
CA GLU A 18 1.39 6.53 -4.80
C GLU A 18 2.17 7.09 -5.99
N LEU A 19 2.27 8.42 -6.08
CA LEU A 19 3.03 9.10 -7.13
C LEU A 19 4.51 8.71 -7.08
N ALA A 20 5.14 8.83 -5.91
CA ALA A 20 6.54 8.48 -5.71
C ALA A 20 6.83 7.01 -6.02
N CYS A 21 5.95 6.10 -5.58
CA CYS A 21 6.09 4.68 -5.88
C CYS A 21 5.95 4.41 -7.40
N SER A 22 4.96 4.99 -8.06
CA SER A 22 4.78 4.81 -9.51
C SER A 22 5.96 5.34 -10.31
N LEU A 23 6.47 6.53 -9.96
CA LEU A 23 7.63 7.13 -10.61
C LEU A 23 8.87 6.24 -10.47
N ASN A 24 9.11 5.70 -9.27
CA ASN A 24 10.25 4.83 -9.01
C ASN A 24 10.28 3.60 -9.93
N HIS A 25 9.11 3.08 -10.34
CA HIS A 25 9.01 1.85 -11.13
C HIS A 25 8.76 2.08 -12.62
N LEU A 26 8.34 3.28 -13.02
CA LEU A 26 8.09 3.63 -14.43
C LEU A 26 9.19 4.53 -15.00
N SER A 27 9.98 5.19 -14.14
CA SER A 27 11.09 6.10 -14.42
C SER A 27 10.77 7.37 -15.22
N THR A 28 9.76 7.33 -16.09
CA THR A 28 9.41 8.39 -17.05
C THR A 28 7.96 8.84 -16.96
N ALA A 29 7.15 8.19 -16.11
CA ALA A 29 5.72 8.45 -15.99
C ALA A 29 5.24 8.37 -14.54
N PHE A 30 4.20 9.16 -14.24
CA PHE A 30 3.45 9.05 -12.99
C PHE A 30 2.13 8.35 -13.28
N ASN A 31 1.88 7.24 -12.60
CA ASN A 31 0.59 6.55 -12.70
C ASN A 31 0.26 5.86 -11.37
N PRO A 32 -0.54 6.51 -10.50
CA PRO A 32 -0.94 5.95 -9.21
C PRO A 32 -1.59 4.56 -9.30
N LYS A 33 -2.26 4.23 -10.41
CA LYS A 33 -2.83 2.88 -10.62
C LYS A 33 -1.76 1.80 -10.73
N LYS A 34 -0.54 2.16 -11.13
CA LYS A 34 0.64 1.28 -11.21
C LYS A 34 1.53 1.32 -9.95
N ALA A 35 1.10 2.02 -8.90
CA ALA A 35 1.81 2.05 -7.62
C ALA A 35 1.63 0.74 -6.82
N ARG A 36 2.65 0.37 -6.05
CA ARG A 36 2.64 -0.76 -5.11
C ARG A 36 2.19 -0.35 -3.69
N ILE A 37 1.61 0.84 -3.56
CA ILE A 37 0.94 1.35 -2.37
C ILE A 37 -0.32 2.09 -2.82
N ARG A 38 -1.41 2.00 -2.06
CA ARG A 38 -2.68 2.68 -2.33
C ARG A 38 -3.23 3.29 -1.04
N VAL A 39 -3.71 4.52 -1.10
CA VAL A 39 -4.34 5.21 0.02
C VAL A 39 -5.85 5.09 -0.12
N LEU A 40 -6.45 4.34 0.80
CA LEU A 40 -7.88 4.10 0.84
C LEU A 40 -8.52 5.16 1.72
N LYS A 41 -9.69 5.66 1.31
CA LYS A 41 -10.40 6.72 2.01
C LYS A 41 -11.68 6.16 2.60
N GLU A 42 -11.86 6.33 3.89
CA GLU A 42 -13.10 5.98 4.60
C GLU A 42 -13.58 7.17 5.43
N GLY A 43 -14.60 7.87 4.92
CA GLY A 43 -15.04 9.17 5.42
C GLY A 43 -13.92 10.21 5.40
N LYS A 44 -13.45 10.60 6.60
CA LYS A 44 -12.35 11.57 6.81
C LYS A 44 -11.01 10.92 7.17
N ARG A 45 -10.92 9.58 7.11
CA ARG A 45 -9.71 8.82 7.44
C ARG A 45 -9.08 8.25 6.19
N PHE A 46 -7.76 8.11 6.21
CA PHE A 46 -6.97 7.63 5.10
C PHE A 46 -6.07 6.49 5.56
N PHE A 47 -6.09 5.38 4.82
CA PHE A 47 -5.38 4.15 5.14
C PHE A 47 -4.44 3.79 4.00
N PRO A 48 -3.13 4.09 4.14
CA PRO A 48 -2.13 3.58 3.21
C PRO A 48 -1.99 2.07 3.35
N VAL A 49 -2.17 1.35 2.23
CA VAL A 49 -2.03 -0.10 2.13
C VAL A 49 -0.95 -0.42 1.12
N ILE A 50 0.10 -1.12 1.55
CA ILE A 50 1.22 -1.53 0.70
C ILE A 50 0.90 -2.91 0.12
N SER A 51 1.11 -3.09 -1.18
CA SER A 51 0.88 -4.36 -1.85
C SER A 51 1.69 -5.50 -1.22
N GLY A 52 1.09 -6.68 -1.22
CA GLY A 52 1.65 -7.93 -0.75
C GLY A 52 1.72 -8.97 -1.88
N PRO A 53 1.73 -10.27 -1.55
CA PRO A 53 1.83 -11.32 -2.55
C PRO A 53 0.57 -11.42 -3.42
N HIS A 54 0.75 -11.99 -4.61
CA HIS A 54 -0.35 -12.42 -5.46
C HIS A 54 -1.01 -13.69 -4.91
N THR A 55 -2.31 -13.84 -5.19
CA THR A 55 -3.04 -15.09 -5.00
C THR A 55 -3.98 -15.30 -6.18
N GLU A 56 -4.06 -16.56 -6.64
CA GLU A 56 -4.90 -16.95 -7.77
C GLU A 56 -6.38 -17.08 -7.39
N ALA A 57 -6.69 -17.24 -6.11
CA ALA A 57 -8.05 -17.48 -5.62
C ALA A 57 -8.56 -16.32 -4.76
N ALA A 58 -9.86 -16.04 -4.86
CA ALA A 58 -10.56 -15.18 -3.92
C ALA A 58 -10.94 -15.99 -2.67
N CYS A 59 -10.97 -15.34 -1.50
CA CYS A 59 -11.58 -15.95 -0.31
C CYS A 59 -13.07 -16.20 -0.52
N ASN A 60 -13.57 -17.35 -0.06
CA ASN A 60 -14.99 -17.73 -0.13
C ASN A 60 -15.90 -16.80 0.68
N ILE A 61 -15.37 -16.21 1.75
CA ILE A 61 -16.09 -15.28 2.63
C ILE A 61 -15.33 -13.95 2.63
N LYS A 62 -16.06 -12.84 2.51
CA LYS A 62 -15.55 -11.49 2.73
C LYS A 62 -15.89 -11.05 4.14
N VAL A 63 -15.02 -10.27 4.75
CA VAL A 63 -15.12 -9.90 6.16
C VAL A 63 -15.33 -8.39 6.23
N ASP A 64 -16.40 -8.00 6.89
CA ASP A 64 -16.57 -6.64 7.38
C ASP A 64 -15.97 -6.56 8.79
N LEU A 65 -15.07 -5.61 8.99
CA LEU A 65 -14.40 -5.39 10.26
C LEU A 65 -14.98 -4.15 10.95
N VAL A 66 -15.42 -4.30 12.19
CA VAL A 66 -15.89 -3.18 13.01
C VAL A 66 -14.74 -2.64 13.86
N ILE A 67 -14.38 -1.37 13.69
CA ILE A 67 -13.39 -0.68 14.53
C ILE A 67 -14.02 0.58 15.10
N GLY A 68 -14.29 0.56 16.41
CA GLY A 68 -15.11 1.57 17.07
C GLY A 68 -16.55 1.49 16.54
N GLU A 69 -17.10 2.62 16.12
CA GLU A 69 -18.48 2.72 15.58
C GLU A 69 -18.55 2.57 14.05
N LYS A 70 -17.44 2.22 13.40
CA LYS A 70 -17.35 2.14 11.94
C LYS A 70 -17.14 0.73 11.45
N VAL A 71 -17.79 0.41 10.33
CA VAL A 71 -17.61 -0.83 9.57
C VAL A 71 -16.66 -0.55 8.41
N TYR A 72 -15.68 -1.43 8.20
CA TYR A 72 -14.69 -1.37 7.13
C TYR A 72 -14.74 -2.66 6.32
N ASP A 73 -14.75 -2.57 4.98
CA ASP A 73 -14.48 -3.74 4.15
C ASP A 73 -13.03 -4.17 4.36
N PHE A 74 -12.80 -5.37 4.88
CA PHE A 74 -11.45 -5.85 5.13
C PHE A 74 -10.65 -6.10 3.84
N CYS A 75 -11.32 -6.27 2.70
CA CYS A 75 -10.68 -6.40 1.40
C CYS A 75 -9.90 -5.15 1.00
N ASP A 76 -10.32 -3.98 1.50
CA ASP A 76 -9.62 -2.71 1.32
C ASP A 76 -8.27 -2.76 2.03
N LEU A 77 -8.25 -3.15 3.30
CA LEU A 77 -7.00 -3.24 4.09
C LEU A 77 -6.12 -4.45 3.73
N CYS A 78 -6.67 -5.42 3.01
CA CYS A 78 -5.92 -6.58 2.55
C CYS A 78 -4.80 -6.17 1.60
N ARG A 79 -3.62 -6.79 1.73
CA ARG A 79 -2.46 -6.47 0.88
C ARG A 79 -2.41 -7.27 -0.42
N ALA A 80 -3.18 -8.35 -0.54
CA ALA A 80 -3.06 -9.29 -1.64
C ALA A 80 -3.47 -8.68 -2.98
N ALA A 81 -2.72 -8.98 -4.04
CA ALA A 81 -3.18 -8.81 -5.42
C ALA A 81 -4.04 -10.02 -5.79
N CYS A 82 -5.34 -9.99 -5.41
CA CYS A 82 -6.27 -11.12 -5.55
C CYS A 82 -7.28 -10.89 -6.68
N PRO A 83 -7.94 -11.94 -7.22
CA PRO A 83 -8.92 -11.80 -8.31
C PRO A 83 -10.14 -10.94 -7.96
N TYR A 84 -10.52 -10.84 -6.68
CA TYR A 84 -11.70 -10.06 -6.26
C TYR A 84 -11.56 -8.55 -6.45
N LYS A 85 -10.35 -7.99 -6.36
CA LYS A 85 -10.13 -6.54 -6.42
C LYS A 85 -9.21 -6.13 -7.57
N GLY A 86 -9.44 -4.94 -8.09
CA GLY A 86 -8.62 -4.33 -9.16
C GLY A 86 -7.37 -3.60 -8.66
N VAL A 87 -7.23 -3.37 -7.34
CA VAL A 87 -6.03 -2.75 -6.78
C VAL A 87 -4.86 -3.73 -6.75
N PHE A 88 -3.64 -3.20 -6.85
CA PHE A 88 -2.39 -3.97 -6.93
C PHE A 88 -2.26 -4.86 -8.18
N LYS A 89 -2.87 -4.45 -9.29
CA LYS A 89 -2.66 -5.01 -10.62
C LYS A 89 -2.38 -3.89 -11.61
N ASP A 90 -1.57 -4.17 -12.62
CA ASP A 90 -1.40 -3.23 -13.73
C ASP A 90 -2.77 -3.02 -14.41
N PRO A 91 -3.22 -1.77 -14.61
CA PRO A 91 -4.55 -1.49 -15.16
C PRO A 91 -4.71 -1.88 -16.64
N VAL A 92 -3.63 -2.27 -17.32
CA VAL A 92 -3.65 -2.69 -18.73
C VAL A 92 -3.41 -4.19 -18.86
N THR A 93 -2.37 -4.72 -18.20
CA THR A 93 -1.97 -6.12 -18.36
C THR A 93 -2.53 -7.05 -17.28
N GLU A 94 -3.15 -6.50 -16.24
CA GLU A 94 -3.60 -7.21 -15.03
C GLU A 94 -2.51 -7.96 -14.24
N ILE A 95 -1.25 -7.78 -14.63
CA ILE A 95 -0.10 -8.38 -13.93
C ILE A 95 -0.07 -7.84 -12.49
N PRO A 96 0.06 -8.73 -11.47
CA PRO A 96 0.15 -8.33 -10.07
C PRO A 96 1.32 -7.37 -9.80
N LEU A 97 1.05 -6.31 -9.04
CA LEU A 97 2.03 -5.31 -8.64
C LEU A 97 2.41 -5.55 -7.19
N GLN A 98 3.51 -6.26 -6.93
CA GLN A 98 3.99 -6.54 -5.57
C GLN A 98 5.02 -5.50 -5.12
N CYS A 99 4.94 -5.08 -3.84
CA CYS A 99 5.95 -4.23 -3.24
C CYS A 99 7.27 -5.02 -3.06
N ASP A 100 8.36 -4.44 -3.54
CA ASP A 100 9.71 -4.96 -3.51
C ASP A 100 10.63 -4.13 -2.59
N PHE A 101 10.03 -3.30 -1.73
CA PHE A 101 10.75 -2.36 -0.87
C PHE A 101 11.61 -1.33 -1.62
N CYS A 102 11.25 -1.04 -2.89
CA CYS A 102 12.06 -0.23 -3.82
C CYS A 102 13.43 -0.86 -4.15
N GLY A 103 13.59 -2.18 -3.95
CA GLY A 103 14.85 -2.88 -4.18
C GLY A 103 15.92 -2.59 -3.11
N ILE A 104 17.13 -3.09 -3.35
CA ILE A 104 18.27 -2.98 -2.42
C ILE A 104 19.09 -1.70 -2.66
N ASP A 105 19.04 -1.15 -3.89
CA ASP A 105 19.94 -0.06 -4.34
C ASP A 105 19.26 1.32 -4.46
N ALA A 106 17.96 1.43 -4.16
CA ALA A 106 17.28 2.72 -4.06
C ALA A 106 17.60 3.39 -2.71
N PRO A 107 17.51 4.73 -2.57
CA PRO A 107 17.79 5.47 -1.32
C PRO A 107 16.75 5.23 -0.19
N GLY A 108 16.21 4.02 -0.07
CA GLY A 108 15.11 3.62 0.79
C GLY A 108 13.74 3.70 0.10
N PRO A 109 12.66 3.26 0.77
CA PRO A 109 11.32 3.23 0.20
C PRO A 109 10.85 4.63 -0.22
N ALA A 110 10.62 4.83 -1.52
CA ALA A 110 10.21 6.13 -2.06
C ALA A 110 8.94 6.68 -1.38
N CYS A 111 8.00 5.81 -1.03
CA CYS A 111 6.77 6.20 -0.32
C CYS A 111 7.03 6.77 1.08
N VAL A 112 8.05 6.30 1.79
CA VAL A 112 8.47 6.83 3.11
C VAL A 112 9.16 8.18 2.91
N LYS A 113 10.14 8.25 2.00
CA LYS A 113 10.90 9.49 1.71
C LYS A 113 10.00 10.67 1.33
N TRP A 114 8.93 10.40 0.58
CA TRP A 114 8.01 11.41 0.08
C TRP A 114 6.77 11.62 0.96
N CYS A 115 6.70 11.06 2.17
CA CYS A 115 5.56 11.25 3.06
C CYS A 115 5.73 12.52 3.93
N PRO A 116 5.08 13.66 3.59
CA PRO A 116 5.31 14.91 4.30
C PRO A 116 4.75 14.91 5.73
N SER A 117 3.70 14.14 5.99
CA SER A 117 3.06 14.09 7.31
C SER A 117 3.72 13.11 8.28
N GLY A 118 4.72 12.34 7.83
CA GLY A 118 5.33 11.29 8.62
C GLY A 118 4.39 10.13 8.96
N ALA A 119 3.33 9.93 8.17
CA ALA A 119 2.43 8.79 8.30
C ALA A 119 3.10 7.46 7.90
N LEU A 120 4.14 7.51 7.07
CA LEU A 120 4.95 6.37 6.68
C LEU A 120 6.36 6.59 7.20
N THR A 121 6.88 5.67 8.02
CA THR A 121 8.23 5.74 8.57
C THR A 121 8.94 4.40 8.49
N LEU A 122 10.26 4.44 8.39
CA LEU A 122 11.12 3.27 8.48
C LEU A 122 11.52 3.09 9.95
N VAL A 123 11.32 1.88 10.49
CA VAL A 123 11.69 1.57 11.87
C VAL A 123 12.50 0.27 11.92
N GLU A 124 13.52 0.26 12.76
CA GLU A 124 14.22 -0.96 13.12
C GLU A 124 13.43 -1.69 14.20
N VAL A 125 13.29 -3.01 14.02
CA VAL A 125 12.72 -3.89 15.05
C VAL A 125 13.65 -5.07 15.30
N PRO A 126 13.68 -5.60 16.54
CA PRO A 126 14.42 -6.82 16.84
C PRO A 126 13.94 -7.96 15.92
N SER A 127 14.89 -8.70 15.35
CA SER A 127 14.56 -9.99 14.73
C SER A 127 14.29 -10.96 15.87
N TYR A 128 13.04 -11.39 16.04
CA TYR A 128 12.69 -12.45 17.00
C TYR A 128 12.79 -13.85 16.37
N TYR A 129 13.61 -13.96 15.32
CA TYR A 129 14.06 -15.19 14.68
C TYR A 129 15.56 -15.07 14.44
#